data_AF-A0A2V7ZLH5-F1
#
_entry.id   AF-A0A2V7ZLH5-F1
#
_cell.length_a   1.000
_cell.length_b   1.000
_cell.length_c   1.000
_cell.angle_alpha   90.00
_cell.angle_beta   90.00
_cell.angle_gamma   90.00
#
_symmetry.space_group_name_H-M   'P 1'
#
loop_
_entity.id
_entity.type
_entity.pdbx_description
1 polymer ?
#
loop_
_entity_poly.entity_id
_entity_poly.type
_entity_poly.pdbx_seq_one_letter_code
_entity_poly.pdbx_strand_id
1 'polypeptide(L)'
;MAEIATKMKSVPRRTLFLFRVLAALSFVPTLVSGQAASRAAHPGFDGIWNSATATPLERPRQFKDKPFFTSDEAAEWERQVARNNEERPPQAGAKNVGTGTYNTFFRE
;
A
#
# COMPACT_ATOMS: atom_id res chain seq x y z
N MET A 1 56.01 -40.01 47.45
CA MET A 1 54.60 -39.76 47.09
C MET A 1 54.19 -38.44 47.70
N ALA A 2 54.33 -37.32 46.97
CA ALA A 2 53.90 -36.00 47.45
C ALA A 2 52.64 -35.62 46.68
N GLU A 3 51.53 -35.52 47.42
CA GLU A 3 50.21 -35.15 46.92
C GLU A 3 50.21 -33.65 46.57
N ILE A 4 50.08 -33.35 45.28
CA ILE A 4 50.03 -31.98 44.77
C ILE A 4 48.60 -31.48 44.95
N ALA A 5 48.29 -30.94 46.13
CA ALA A 5 47.03 -30.26 46.36
C ALA A 5 47.02 -28.94 45.56
N THR A 6 46.36 -28.94 44.40
CA THR A 6 46.10 -27.73 43.60
C THR A 6 45.25 -26.76 44.42
N LYS A 7 45.91 -25.75 45.01
CA LYS A 7 45.24 -24.67 45.73
C LYS A 7 44.46 -23.82 44.73
N MET A 8 43.15 -24.06 44.63
CA MET A 8 42.26 -23.30 43.77
C MET A 8 42.21 -21.84 44.26
N LYS A 9 42.75 -20.93 43.46
CA LYS A 9 42.82 -19.49 43.80
C LYS A 9 41.40 -18.94 43.88
N SER A 10 41.02 -18.39 45.04
CA SER A 10 39.69 -17.81 45.25
C SER A 10 39.46 -16.64 44.30
N VAL A 11 38.38 -16.69 43.53
CA VAL A 11 38.01 -15.63 42.60
C VAL A 11 37.51 -14.41 43.40
N PRO A 12 38.06 -13.21 43.19
CA PRO A 12 37.64 -12.04 43.96
C PRO A 12 36.21 -11.63 43.59
N ARG A 13 35.47 -11.06 44.55
CA ARG A 13 34.06 -10.65 44.39
C ARG A 13 33.83 -9.74 43.18
N ARG A 14 34.84 -8.93 42.81
CA ARG A 14 34.84 -8.06 41.62
C ARG A 14 34.80 -8.87 40.31
N THR A 15 35.54 -9.96 40.22
CA THR A 15 35.54 -10.84 39.04
C THR A 15 34.22 -11.58 38.89
N LEU A 16 33.63 -12.05 40.00
CA LEU A 16 32.28 -12.62 40.01
C LEU A 16 31.21 -11.60 39.60
N PHE A 17 31.35 -10.34 40.02
CA PHE A 17 30.45 -9.26 39.61
C PHE A 17 30.57 -8.96 38.12
N LEU A 18 31.79 -8.84 37.59
CA LEU A 18 32.02 -8.63 36.16
C LEU A 18 31.46 -9.77 35.30
N PHE A 19 31.63 -11.03 35.72
CA PHE A 19 31.05 -12.19 35.04
C PHE A 19 29.52 -12.15 35.01
N ARG A 20 28.87 -11.71 36.10
CA ARG A 20 27.41 -11.58 36.15
C ARG A 20 26.89 -10.47 35.25
N VAL A 21 27.60 -9.33 35.20
CA VAL A 21 27.27 -8.23 34.28
C VAL A 21 27.42 -8.67 32.83
N LEU A 22 28.52 -9.36 32.48
CA LEU A 22 28.73 -9.92 31.15
C LEU A 22 27.65 -10.93 30.75
N ALA A 23 27.29 -11.84 31.66
CA ALA A 23 26.23 -12.82 31.43
C ALA A 23 24.85 -12.15 31.24
N ALA A 24 24.55 -11.10 32.01
CA ALA A 24 23.33 -10.33 31.83
C ALA A 24 23.32 -9.56 30.50
N LEU A 25 24.44 -8.96 30.09
CA LEU A 25 24.56 -8.26 28.81
C LEU A 25 24.42 -9.21 27.61
N SER A 26 24.85 -10.47 27.73
CA SER A 26 24.67 -11.46 26.66
C SER A 26 23.22 -11.86 26.37
N PHE A 27 22.27 -11.53 27.26
CA PHE A 27 20.82 -11.75 27.04
C PHE A 27 20.08 -10.54 26.46
N VAL A 28 20.76 -9.40 26.26
CA VAL A 28 20.16 -8.20 25.64
C VAL A 28 19.75 -8.40 24.17
N PRO A 29 20.53 -9.12 23.32
CA PRO A 29 20.20 -9.27 21.90
C PRO A 29 18.88 -10.04 21.64
N THR A 30 18.50 -10.97 22.53
CA THR A 30 17.30 -11.80 22.35
C THR A 30 15.99 -11.02 22.48
N LEU A 31 16.02 -9.85 23.15
CA LEU A 31 14.85 -8.98 23.28
C LEU A 31 14.59 -8.15 22.00
N VAL A 32 15.63 -7.89 21.20
CA VAL A 32 15.52 -7.08 19.96
C VAL A 32 14.96 -7.91 18.80
N SER A 33 15.34 -9.18 18.66
CA SER A 33 14.91 -10.02 17.52
C SER A 33 13.43 -10.43 17.56
N GLY A 34 12.75 -10.35 18.71
CA GLY A 34 11.33 -10.66 18.86
C GLY A 34 10.39 -9.51 18.50
N GLN A 35 10.90 -8.31 18.27
CA GLN A 35 10.10 -7.12 17.93
C GLN A 35 10.01 -6.85 16.43
N ALA A 36 10.40 -7.81 15.58
CA ALA A 36 10.16 -7.72 14.15
C ALA A 36 8.65 -7.70 13.93
N ALA A 37 8.09 -6.50 13.86
CA ALA A 37 6.69 -6.30 13.50
C ALA A 37 6.46 -7.06 12.20
N SER A 38 5.64 -8.11 12.27
CA SER A 38 4.97 -8.63 11.10
C SER A 38 4.16 -7.45 10.56
N ARG A 39 4.75 -6.69 9.63
CA ARG A 39 3.98 -5.75 8.82
C ARG A 39 3.05 -6.63 8.02
N ALA A 40 1.84 -6.84 8.54
CA ALA A 40 0.78 -7.50 7.82
C ALA A 40 0.72 -6.84 6.43
N ALA A 41 0.91 -7.65 5.39
CA ALA A 41 0.82 -7.17 4.03
C ALA A 41 -0.63 -6.73 3.82
N HIS A 42 -0.86 -5.42 3.90
CA HIS A 42 -2.12 -4.82 3.51
C HIS A 42 -1.99 -4.58 2.00
N PRO A 43 -2.83 -5.17 1.15
CA PRO A 43 -2.92 -4.72 -0.22
C PRO A 43 -3.30 -3.23 -0.17
N GLY A 44 -2.37 -2.37 -0.57
CA GLY A 44 -2.59 -0.93 -0.63
C GLY A 44 -3.59 -0.62 -1.74
N PHE A 45 -4.41 0.43 -1.54
CA PHE A 45 -5.26 1.01 -2.58
C PHE A 45 -4.55 2.17 -3.31
N ASP A 46 -3.21 2.15 -3.26
CA ASP A 46 -2.37 3.16 -3.87
C ASP A 46 -2.47 3.07 -5.41
N GLY A 47 -2.46 4.24 -6.06
CA GLY A 47 -2.56 4.33 -7.52
C GLY A 47 -3.65 5.29 -7.98
N ILE A 48 -3.77 5.42 -9.29
CA ILE A 48 -4.81 6.23 -9.94
C ILE A 48 -5.98 5.31 -10.28
N TRP A 49 -7.17 5.72 -9.87
CA TRP A 49 -8.41 5.00 -10.13
C TRP A 49 -9.10 5.62 -11.34
N ASN A 50 -9.20 4.85 -12.43
CA ASN A 50 -9.89 5.29 -13.64
C ASN A 50 -11.41 5.19 -13.45
N SER A 51 -12.12 6.30 -13.68
CA SER A 51 -13.56 6.44 -13.55
C SER A 51 -14.32 6.44 -14.90
N ALA A 52 -13.63 6.31 -16.03
CA ALA A 52 -14.16 6.36 -17.40
C ALA A 52 -14.78 5.02 -17.85
N THR A 53 -15.67 4.45 -17.04
CA THR A 53 -16.41 3.25 -17.46
C THR A 53 -17.48 3.59 -18.51
N ALA A 54 -17.58 2.77 -19.55
CA ALA A 54 -18.71 2.83 -20.48
C ALA A 54 -20.01 2.29 -19.86
N THR A 55 -19.90 1.35 -18.91
CA THR A 55 -21.08 0.69 -18.33
C THR A 55 -21.39 1.30 -16.96
N PRO A 56 -22.49 2.04 -16.81
CA PRO A 56 -22.90 2.59 -15.52
C PRO A 56 -23.33 1.47 -14.56
N LEU A 57 -23.16 1.72 -13.26
CA LEU A 57 -23.55 0.77 -12.20
C LEU A 57 -25.05 0.46 -12.24
N GLU A 58 -25.86 1.48 -12.50
CA GLU A 58 -27.31 1.35 -12.65
C GLU A 58 -27.71 1.37 -14.12
N ARG A 59 -28.74 0.59 -14.48
CA ARG A 59 -29.28 0.57 -15.83
C ARG A 59 -29.93 1.92 -16.17
N PRO A 60 -29.51 2.59 -17.26
CA PRO A 60 -30.15 3.82 -17.70
C PRO A 60 -31.64 3.60 -17.99
N ARG A 61 -32.49 4.55 -17.58
CA ARG A 61 -33.96 4.46 -17.72
C ARG A 61 -34.41 4.23 -19.16
N GLN A 62 -33.68 4.78 -20.13
CA GLN A 62 -33.93 4.60 -21.56
C GLN A 62 -33.75 3.16 -22.05
N PHE A 63 -33.02 2.32 -21.31
CA PHE A 63 -32.76 0.92 -21.64
C PHE A 63 -33.53 -0.06 -20.74
N LYS A 64 -34.55 0.41 -20.00
CA LYS A 64 -35.31 -0.44 -19.06
C LYS A 64 -35.87 -1.70 -19.74
N ASP A 65 -36.43 -1.55 -20.94
CA ASP A 65 -37.07 -2.63 -21.72
C ASP A 65 -36.10 -3.27 -22.74
N LYS A 66 -34.83 -2.85 -22.75
CA LYS A 66 -33.81 -3.31 -23.68
C LYS A 66 -32.68 -4.02 -22.93
N PRO A 67 -32.76 -5.37 -22.78
CA PRO A 67 -31.82 -6.10 -21.94
C PRO A 67 -30.42 -6.23 -22.52
N PHE A 68 -30.29 -6.20 -23.85
CA PHE A 68 -29.01 -6.39 -24.54
C PHE A 68 -28.88 -5.42 -25.71
N PHE A 69 -27.63 -5.08 -26.02
CA PHE A 69 -27.26 -4.40 -27.26
C PHE A 69 -26.87 -5.44 -28.31
N THR A 70 -27.06 -5.08 -29.57
CA THR A 70 -26.31 -5.72 -30.66
C THR A 70 -24.85 -5.26 -30.61
N SER A 71 -23.95 -5.96 -31.30
CA SER A 71 -22.54 -5.57 -31.38
C SER A 71 -22.35 -4.14 -31.90
N ASP A 72 -23.15 -3.75 -32.90
CA ASP A 72 -23.07 -2.41 -33.50
C ASP A 72 -23.53 -1.32 -32.52
N GLU A 73 -24.59 -1.60 -31.75
CA GLU A 73 -25.11 -0.68 -30.74
C GLU A 73 -24.14 -0.52 -29.57
N ALA A 74 -23.48 -1.61 -29.15
CA ALA A 74 -22.45 -1.55 -28.12
C ALA A 74 -21.25 -0.72 -28.58
N ALA A 75 -20.80 -0.92 -29.83
CA ALA A 75 -19.71 -0.14 -30.40
C ALA A 75 -20.08 1.36 -30.53
N GLU A 76 -21.33 1.67 -30.86
CA GLU A 76 -21.80 3.06 -30.89
C GLU A 76 -21.87 3.68 -29.50
N TRP A 77 -22.33 2.92 -28.50
CA TRP A 77 -22.35 3.33 -27.10
C TRP A 77 -20.94 3.65 -26.59
N GLU A 78 -19.97 2.78 -26.82
CA GLU A 78 -18.57 2.99 -26.43
C GLU A 78 -17.99 4.25 -27.07
N ARG A 79 -18.22 4.44 -28.37
CA ARG A 79 -17.80 5.67 -29.08
C ARG A 79 -18.46 6.92 -28.49
N GLN A 80 -19.73 6.85 -28.11
CA GLN A 80 -20.43 7.97 -27.50
C GLN A 80 -19.86 8.29 -26.12
N VAL A 81 -19.60 7.28 -25.28
CA VAL A 81 -19.01 7.50 -23.96
C VAL A 81 -17.60 8.08 -24.08
N ALA A 82 -16.77 7.57 -25.01
CA ALA A 82 -15.45 8.14 -25.26
C ALA A 82 -15.51 9.64 -25.58
N ARG A 83 -16.38 10.04 -26.52
CA ARG A 83 -16.59 11.46 -26.85
C ARG A 83 -17.08 12.30 -25.67
N ASN A 84 -17.90 11.73 -24.79
CA ASN A 84 -18.39 12.43 -23.60
C ASN A 84 -17.31 12.57 -22.51
N ASN A 85 -16.30 11.69 -22.51
CA ASN A 85 -15.19 11.73 -21.57
C ASN A 85 -14.07 12.69 -21.99
N GLU A 86 -14.02 13.06 -23.28
CA GLU A 86 -13.08 14.05 -23.82
C GLU A 86 -13.24 15.42 -23.12
N GLU A 87 -12.10 16.08 -22.90
CA GLU A 87 -12.07 17.43 -22.37
C GLU A 87 -12.64 18.41 -23.39
N ARG A 88 -13.60 19.22 -22.96
CA ARG A 88 -14.16 20.24 -23.83
C ARG A 88 -13.13 21.36 -24.02
N PRO A 89 -12.92 21.87 -25.24
CA PRO A 89 -12.00 22.98 -25.46
C PRO A 89 -12.41 24.20 -24.61
N PRO A 90 -11.44 25.02 -24.16
CA PRO A 90 -11.71 26.22 -23.38
C PRO A 90 -12.72 27.11 -24.11
N GLN A 91 -13.84 27.39 -23.47
CA GLN A 91 -14.88 28.22 -24.05
C GLN A 91 -14.49 29.70 -23.95
N ALA A 92 -14.63 30.46 -25.03
CA ALA A 92 -14.32 31.89 -25.02
C ALA A 92 -15.17 32.60 -23.95
N GLY A 93 -14.50 33.25 -23.00
CA GLY A 93 -15.15 33.92 -21.85
C GLY A 93 -15.37 33.04 -20.61
N ALA A 94 -14.93 31.77 -20.62
CA ALA A 94 -14.95 30.95 -19.41
C ALA A 94 -13.93 31.49 -18.38
N LYS A 95 -14.30 31.45 -17.10
CA LYS A 95 -13.41 31.90 -16.00
C LYS A 95 -12.20 30.95 -15.81
N ASN A 96 -12.28 29.75 -16.37
CA ASN A 96 -11.33 28.65 -16.23
C ASN A 96 -10.48 28.44 -17.50
N VAL A 97 -10.29 29.48 -18.32
CA VAL A 97 -9.48 29.40 -19.55
C VAL A 97 -8.05 28.98 -19.16
N GLY A 98 -7.71 27.72 -19.48
CA GLY A 98 -6.37 27.14 -19.29
C GLY A 98 -6.22 26.11 -18.16
N THR A 99 -7.21 25.95 -17.27
CA THR A 99 -7.10 25.00 -16.14
C THR A 99 -7.55 23.57 -16.50
N GLY A 100 -8.36 23.41 -17.56
CA GLY A 100 -9.04 22.15 -17.85
C GLY A 100 -10.02 21.75 -16.73
N THR A 101 -10.84 20.72 -16.96
CA THR A 101 -11.60 20.09 -15.88
C THR A 101 -10.70 19.11 -15.12
N TYR A 102 -10.78 19.11 -13.79
CA TYR A 102 -10.04 18.20 -12.90
C TYR A 102 -10.25 16.70 -13.23
N ASN A 103 -11.31 16.39 -13.97
CA ASN A 103 -11.76 15.03 -14.22
C ASN A 103 -10.96 14.30 -15.31
N THR A 104 -10.21 15.00 -16.17
CA THR A 104 -9.44 14.37 -17.25
C THR A 104 -8.42 13.36 -16.72
N PHE A 105 -7.68 13.75 -15.68
CA PHE A 105 -6.66 12.92 -15.04
C PHE A 105 -7.17 11.56 -14.52
N PHE A 106 -8.46 11.48 -14.13
CA PHE A 106 -9.07 10.25 -13.62
C PHE A 106 -9.83 9.46 -14.70
N ARG A 107 -9.68 9.85 -15.97
CA ARG A 107 -10.34 9.21 -17.12
C ARG A 107 -9.36 8.63 -18.15
N GLU A 108 -8.06 8.77 -17.92
CA GLU A 108 -6.98 8.28 -18.79
C GLU A 108 -6.69 6.79 -18.61
#